data_AF-A0A9D2DI10-F1
#
_entry.id   AF-A0A9D2DI10-F1
#
_cell.length_a   1.000
_cell.length_b   1.000
_cell.length_c   1.000
_cell.angle_alpha   90.00
_cell.angle_beta   90.00
_cell.angle_gamma   90.00
#
_symmetry.space_group_name_H-M   'P 1'
#
loop_
_entity.id
_entity.type
_entity.pdbx_description
1 polymer ?
#
loop_
_entity_poly.entity_id
_entity_poly.type
_entity_poly.pdbx_seq_one_letter_code
_entity_poly.pdbx_strand_id
1 'polypeptide(L)' 'MLNFLYENWGTILVAVIVLAIVFLAAFSMYRKHKKGQSSCGCGCSKCPSSEICHKK' A
#
# COMPACT_ATOMS: atom_id res chain seq x y z
N MET A 1 -14.21 -12.49 -31.11
CA MET A 1 -13.09 -11.97 -30.30
C MET A 1 -13.55 -10.88 -29.32
N LEU A 2 -14.19 -9.79 -29.79
CA LEU A 2 -14.70 -8.73 -28.90
C LEU A 2 -15.86 -9.15 -27.98
N ASN A 3 -16.58 -10.23 -28.33
CA ASN A 3 -17.68 -10.76 -27.50
C ASN A 3 -17.20 -11.19 -26.10
N PHE A 4 -15.96 -11.65 -25.95
CA PHE A 4 -15.43 -12.09 -24.66
C PHE A 4 -15.25 -10.92 -23.69
N LEU A 5 -14.88 -9.74 -24.21
CA LEU A 5 -14.81 -8.51 -23.42
C LEU A 5 -16.20 -7.97 -23.10
N TYR A 6 -17.18 -8.14 -23.99
CA TYR A 6 -18.55 -7.72 -23.76
C TYR A 6 -19.26 -8.60 -22.71
N GLU A 7 -19.14 -9.92 -22.78
CA GLU A 7 -19.74 -10.82 -21.78
C GLU A 7 -19.12 -10.66 -20.38
N ASN A 8 -17.82 -10.37 -20.32
CA ASN A 8 -17.08 -10.23 -19.05
C ASN A 8 -16.85 -8.76 -18.65
N TRP A 9 -17.57 -7.82 -19.25
CA TRP A 9 -17.35 -6.37 -19.04
C TRP A 9 -17.48 -5.97 -17.56
N GLY A 10 -18.46 -6.54 -16.85
CA GLY A 10 -18.69 -6.30 -15.44
C GLY A 10 -17.54 -6.83 -14.57
N THR A 11 -17.03 -8.03 -14.86
CA THR A 11 -15.88 -8.62 -14.17
C THR A 11 -14.63 -7.77 -14.36
N ILE A 12 -14.39 -7.28 -15.58
CA ILE A 12 -13.26 -6.40 -15.88
C ILE A 12 -13.38 -5.09 -15.09
N LEU A 13 -14.57 -4.48 -15.03
CA LEU A 13 -14.81 -3.26 -14.28
C LEU A 13 -14.51 -3.46 -12.78
N VAL A 14 -15.02 -4.53 -12.18
CA VAL A 14 -14.77 -4.85 -10.77
C VAL A 14 -13.27 -5.10 -10.52
N ALA A 15 -12.60 -5.84 -11.40
CA ALA A 15 -11.18 -6.12 -11.29
C ALA A 15 -10.34 -4.83 -11.32
N VAL A 16 -10.66 -3.88 -12.20
CA VAL A 16 -9.99 -2.58 -12.26
C VAL A 16 -10.19 -1.77 -10.98
N ILE A 17 -11.40 -1.76 -10.43
CA ILE A 17 -11.69 -1.06 -9.16
C ILE A 17 -10.88 -1.66 -8.01
N VAL A 18 -10.88 -2.98 -7.89
CA VAL A 18 -10.11 -3.68 -6.84
C VAL A 18 -8.62 -3.40 -6.98
N LEU A 19 -8.08 -3.48 -8.21
CA LEU A 19 -6.68 -3.15 -8.49
C LEU A 19 -6.35 -1.69 -8.13
N ALA A 20 -7.23 -0.74 -8.45
CA ALA A 20 -7.02 0.66 -8.10
C ALA A 20 -6.96 0.88 -6.57
N ILE A 21 -7.83 0.22 -5.81
CA ILE A 21 -7.83 0.30 -4.34
C ILE A 21 -6.54 -0.30 -3.77
N VAL A 22 -6.14 -1.49 -4.22
CA VAL A 22 -4.89 -2.14 -3.78
C VAL A 22 -3.68 -1.27 -4.14
N PHE A 23 -3.66 -0.71 -5.34
CA PHE A 23 -2.58 0.17 -5.79
C PHE A 23 -2.51 1.45 -4.96
N LEU A 24 -3.65 2.08 -4.66
CA LEU A 24 -3.72 3.25 -3.77
C LEU A 24 -3.24 2.93 -2.35
N ALA A 25 -3.64 1.77 -1.80
CA ALA A 25 -3.19 1.32 -0.49
C ALA A 25 -1.68 1.13 -0.47
N ALA A 26 -1.13 0.36 -1.43
CA ALA A 26 0.31 0.13 -1.57
C ALA A 26 1.08 1.44 -1.80
N PHE A 27 0.57 2.33 -2.66
CA PHE A 27 1.16 3.64 -2.92
C PHE A 27 1.16 4.52 -1.67
N SER A 28 0.07 4.52 -0.90
CA SER A 28 0.00 5.26 0.36
C SER A 28 1.00 4.72 1.38
N MET A 29 1.19 3.40 1.46
CA MET A 29 2.19 2.77 2.32
C MET A 29 3.61 3.13 1.87
N TYR A 30 3.90 3.05 0.57
CA TYR A 30 5.20 3.43 0.01
C TYR A 30 5.51 4.91 0.25
N ARG A 31 4.53 5.80 0.06
CA ARG A 31 4.68 7.24 0.31
C ARG A 31 4.86 7.53 1.80
N LYS A 32 4.14 6.84 2.68
CA LYS A 32 4.33 6.94 4.15
C LYS A 32 5.73 6.48 4.55
N HIS A 33 6.20 5.37 3.99
CA HIS A 33 7.55 4.85 4.22
C HIS A 33 8.62 5.84 3.75
N LYS A 34 8.50 6.40 2.53
CA LYS A 34 9.40 7.45 2.03
C LYS A 34 9.36 8.74 2.83
N LYS A 35 8.23 9.08 3.45
CA LYS A 35 8.11 10.24 4.35
C LYS A 35 8.65 9.98 5.75
N GLY A 36 9.26 8.81 6.01
CA GLY A 36 9.81 8.46 7.32
C GLY A 36 8.73 8.18 8.37
N GLN A 37 7.46 8.00 7.98
CA GLN A 37 6.42 7.48 8.86
C GLN A 37 6.62 5.97 8.99
N SER A 38 7.56 5.58 9.85
CA SER A 38 7.69 4.22 10.35
C SER A 38 6.46 3.88 11.21
N SER A 39 6.11 2.58 11.28
CA SER A 39 5.01 2.05 12.11
C SER A 39 5.04 2.60 13.56
N CYS A 40 6.25 2.84 14.08
CA CYS A 40 6.50 3.62 15.29
C CYS A 40 6.21 5.11 15.05
N GLY A 41 4.96 5.54 15.29
CA GLY A 41 4.44 6.89 15.07
C GLY A 41 5.13 8.05 15.81
N CYS A 42 6.19 7.80 16.58
CA CYS A 42 6.97 8.81 17.30
C CYS A 42 8.32 9.15 16.66
N GLY A 43 8.65 8.56 15.50
CA GLY A 43 9.98 8.67 14.89
C GLY A 43 11.03 7.84 15.67
N CYS A 44 11.98 7.24 14.96
CA CYS A 44 12.97 6.36 15.60
C CYS A 44 13.85 7.08 16.63
N SER A 45 13.94 8.42 16.58
CA SER A 45 14.75 9.26 17.48
C SER A 45 14.23 9.32 18.92
N LYS A 46 12.93 9.10 19.15
CA LYS A 46 12.30 9.04 20.49
C LYS A 46 11.55 7.73 20.73
N CYS A 47 11.82 6.70 19.91
CA CYS A 47 11.18 5.41 20.08
C CYS A 47 11.71 4.76 21.38
N PRO A 48 10.85 4.40 22.36
CA PRO A 48 11.29 3.71 23.58
C PRO A 48 11.90 2.33 23.26
N SER A 49 11.59 1.76 22.10
CA SER A 49 12.20 0.52 21.58
C SER A 49 13.46 0.77 20.72
N SER A 50 13.99 2.00 20.67
CA SER A 50 15.16 2.34 19.83
C SER A 50 16.40 1.51 20.17
N GLU A 51 16.62 1.17 21.45
CA GLU A 51 17.72 0.28 21.89
C GLU A 51 17.65 -1.14 21.28
N ILE A 52 16.46 -1.60 20.89
CA ILE A 52 16.26 -2.94 20.31
C ILE A 52 16.35 -2.86 18.78
N CYS A 53 15.72 -1.85 18.17
CA CYS A 53 15.67 -1.69 16.71
C CYS A 53 17.00 -1.23 16.09
N HIS A 54 17.85 -0.53 16.86
CA HIS A 54 19.18 -0.08 16.44
C HIS A 54 20.29 -0.70 17.31
N LYS A 55 20.22 -2.01 17.58
CA LYS A 55 21.40 -2.73 18.08
C LYS A 55 22.52 -2.58 17.06
N LYS A 56 23.66 -2.06 17.52
CA LYS A 56 24.90 -1.96 16.76
C LYS A 56 25.42 -3.34 16.36
#